data_AF-A0A3M0L3S9-F1
#
_entry.id   AF-A0A3M0L3S9-F1
#
_cell.length_a   1.000
_cell.length_b   1.000
_cell.length_c   1.000
_cell.angle_alpha   90.00
_cell.angle_beta   90.00
_cell.angle_gamma   90.00
#
_symmetry.space_group_name_H-M   'P 1'
#
loop_
_entity.id
_entity.type
_entity.pdbx_description
1 polymer ?
#
loop_
_entity_poly.entity_id
_entity_poly.type
_entity_poly.pdbx_seq_one_letter_code
_entity_poly.pdbx_strand_id
1 'polypeptide(L)'
;MMVIGAKGEPFKVPVVKDVEIESENKICLGDMLLVEEADYNLLGRDLMVALGINLIVKDSKLVVSLYKLTLEDEKEINPKVWYTQGEAGRLEMEPISIEIERSEDPIRVKQYPISLEGRQGLKPIIEDLIAKGILEPCMS
;
A
#
# COMPACT_ATOMS: atom_id res chain seq x y z
N MET A 1 10.40 12.87 -30.13
CA MET A 1 10.05 14.24 -29.70
C MET A 1 11.19 14.80 -28.88
N MET A 2 11.46 16.10 -28.95
CA MET A 2 12.38 16.74 -28.00
C MET A 2 11.59 17.07 -26.74
N VAL A 3 12.08 16.61 -25.60
CA VAL A 3 11.47 16.87 -24.29
C VAL A 3 12.53 17.42 -23.34
N ILE A 4 12.09 18.23 -22.36
CA ILE A 4 12.95 18.79 -21.33
C ILE A 4 12.58 18.10 -20.02
N GLY A 5 13.53 17.37 -19.45
CA GLY A 5 13.34 16.64 -18.19
C GLY A 5 13.59 17.52 -16.97
N ALA A 6 13.52 16.92 -15.78
CA ALA A 6 13.77 17.61 -14.51
C ALA A 6 15.19 18.20 -14.40
N LYS A 7 16.15 17.70 -15.18
CA LYS A 7 17.53 18.25 -15.26
C LYS A 7 17.62 19.56 -16.07
N GLY A 8 16.54 19.98 -16.74
CA GLY A 8 16.53 21.19 -17.58
C GLY A 8 17.21 21.05 -18.94
N GLU A 9 17.88 19.91 -19.19
CA GLU A 9 18.53 19.62 -20.46
C GLU A 9 17.54 18.97 -21.44
N PRO A 10 17.54 19.39 -22.72
CA PRO A 10 16.67 18.82 -23.74
C PRO A 10 17.26 17.50 -24.27
N PHE A 11 16.44 16.44 -24.32
CA PHE A 11 16.83 15.14 -24.85
C PHE A 11 15.76 14.57 -25.78
N LYS A 12 16.18 13.63 -26.64
CA LYS A 12 15.32 13.05 -27.68
C LYS A 12 14.71 11.76 -27.18
N VAL A 13 13.37 11.71 -27.20
CA VAL A 13 12.60 10.57 -26.72
C VAL A 13 11.78 9.96 -27.85
N PRO A 14 11.78 8.63 -28.02
CA PRO A 14 10.84 7.95 -28.91
C PRO A 14 9.40 8.14 -28.43
N VAL A 15 8.51 8.45 -29.37
CA VAL A 15 7.07 8.55 -29.10
C VAL A 15 6.39 7.34 -29.70
N VAL A 16 5.70 6.59 -28.85
CA VAL A 16 4.78 5.54 -29.29
C VAL A 16 3.45 6.23 -29.55
N LYS A 17 3.04 6.28 -30.81
CA LYS A 17 1.80 6.92 -31.23
C LYS A 17 0.63 5.96 -31.20
N ASP A 18 -0.56 6.51 -31.08
CA ASP A 18 -1.82 5.77 -31.21
C ASP A 18 -1.89 4.58 -30.24
N VAL A 19 -1.42 4.77 -29.00
CA VAL A 19 -1.52 3.74 -27.97
C VAL A 19 -2.98 3.67 -27.54
N GLU A 20 -3.64 2.60 -27.97
CA GLU A 20 -4.97 2.22 -27.52
C GLU A 20 -4.85 1.38 -26.26
N ILE A 21 -5.47 1.85 -25.18
CA ILE A 21 -5.63 1.08 -23.96
C ILE A 21 -7.12 0.84 -23.78
N GLU A 22 -7.50 -0.43 -23.93
CA GLU A 22 -8.85 -0.89 -23.70
C GLU A 22 -8.92 -1.52 -22.30
N SER A 23 -9.79 -0.96 -21.46
CA SER A 23 -10.25 -1.55 -20.21
C SER A 23 -11.71 -1.95 -20.36
N GLU A 24 -12.24 -2.80 -19.48
CA GLU A 24 -13.58 -3.39 -19.60
C GLU A 24 -14.71 -2.37 -19.83
N ASN A 25 -14.54 -1.12 -19.38
CA ASN A 25 -15.54 -0.06 -19.51
C ASN A 25 -15.04 1.23 -20.20
N LYS A 26 -13.78 1.29 -20.63
CA LYS A 26 -13.18 2.54 -21.15
C LYS A 26 -12.08 2.25 -22.17
N ILE A 27 -12.11 2.97 -23.28
CA ILE A 27 -11.02 3.04 -24.24
C ILE A 27 -10.34 4.39 -24.05
N CYS A 28 -9.02 4.41 -23.85
CA CYS A 28 -8.23 5.63 -23.96
C CYS A 28 -7.18 5.50 -25.05
N LEU A 29 -7.16 6.52 -25.90
CA LEU A 29 -6.17 6.69 -26.96
C LEU A 29 -5.22 7.81 -26.55
N GLY A 30 -3.92 7.57 -26.65
CA GLY A 30 -2.93 8.59 -26.34
C GLY A 30 -1.56 8.24 -26.88
N ASP A 31 -0.70 9.26 -26.94
CA ASP A 31 0.70 9.08 -27.24
C ASP A 31 1.49 8.82 -25.95
N MET A 32 2.41 7.86 -25.97
CA MET A 32 3.30 7.57 -24.85
C MET A 32 4.75 7.92 -25.17
N LEU A 33 5.45 8.48 -24.18
CA LEU A 33 6.88 8.75 -24.22
C LEU A 33 7.65 7.60 -23.59
N LEU A 34 8.58 7.00 -24.32
CA LEU A 34 9.45 5.95 -23.79
C LEU A 34 10.81 6.53 -23.41
N VAL A 35 11.01 6.80 -22.12
CA VAL A 35 12.27 7.31 -21.57
C VAL A 35 13.04 6.14 -20.95
N GLU A 36 14.05 5.62 -21.65
CA GLU A 36 14.86 4.48 -21.16
C GLU A 36 15.67 4.81 -19.90
N GLU A 37 15.99 6.09 -19.69
CA GLU A 37 16.72 6.59 -18.52
C GLU A 37 15.84 6.66 -17.25
N ALA A 38 14.52 6.50 -17.40
CA ALA A 38 13.62 6.46 -16.26
C ALA A 38 13.64 5.04 -15.68
N ASP A 39 14.29 4.87 -14.53
CA ASP A 39 14.36 3.59 -13.82
C ASP A 39 12.97 3.05 -13.37
N TYR A 40 11.91 3.83 -13.56
CA TYR A 40 10.54 3.52 -13.12
C TYR A 40 9.49 4.10 -14.08
N ASN A 41 8.31 3.46 -14.11
CA ASN A 41 7.17 3.97 -14.86
C ASN A 41 6.58 5.22 -14.17
N LEU A 42 6.17 6.21 -14.98
CA LEU A 42 5.57 7.45 -14.49
C LEU A 42 4.04 7.48 -14.61
N LEU A 43 3.41 6.40 -15.07
CA LEU A 43 1.95 6.28 -15.06
C LEU A 43 1.39 6.33 -13.63
N GLY A 44 2.22 5.94 -12.65
CA GLY A 44 1.84 5.88 -11.25
C GLY A 44 1.02 4.63 -10.94
N ARG A 45 1.07 4.21 -9.67
CA ARG A 45 0.42 2.98 -9.19
C ARG A 45 -1.08 2.99 -9.44
N ASP A 46 -1.75 4.09 -9.14
CA ASP A 46 -3.21 4.15 -9.17
C ASP A 46 -3.76 4.00 -10.58
N LEU A 47 -3.09 4.58 -11.59
CA LEU A 47 -3.47 4.40 -12.99
C LEU A 47 -3.20 2.98 -13.48
N MET A 48 -2.06 2.39 -13.11
CA MET A 48 -1.75 1.00 -13.44
C MET A 48 -2.77 0.01 -12.85
N VAL A 49 -3.17 0.22 -11.60
CA VAL A 49 -4.20 -0.59 -10.92
C VAL A 49 -5.56 -0.39 -11.59
N ALA A 50 -5.96 0.85 -11.87
CA ALA A 50 -7.23 1.16 -12.53
C ALA A 50 -7.32 0.57 -13.94
N LEU A 51 -6.20 0.49 -14.65
CA LEU A 51 -6.13 -0.11 -15.99
C LEU A 51 -5.89 -1.63 -15.96
N GLY A 52 -5.50 -2.21 -14.81
CA GLY A 52 -5.12 -3.62 -14.72
C GLY A 52 -3.92 -3.98 -15.58
N ILE A 53 -2.98 -3.04 -15.77
CA ILE A 53 -1.80 -3.24 -16.63
C ILE A 53 -0.51 -3.15 -15.83
N ASN A 54 0.51 -3.81 -16.37
CA ASN A 54 1.89 -3.59 -16.02
C ASN A 54 2.74 -3.38 -17.27
N LEU A 55 3.66 -2.44 -17.14
CA LEU A 55 4.52 -2.01 -18.22
C LEU A 55 5.92 -2.52 -17.94
N ILE A 56 6.41 -3.37 -18.83
CA ILE A 56 7.76 -3.92 -18.75
C ILE A 56 8.50 -3.46 -20.01
N VAL A 57 9.65 -2.80 -19.84
CA VAL A 57 10.52 -2.48 -20.98
C VAL A 57 11.49 -3.64 -21.18
N LYS A 58 11.46 -4.27 -22.36
CA LYS A 58 12.39 -5.33 -22.78
C LYS A 58 12.88 -5.05 -24.19
N ASP A 59 14.19 -5.15 -24.42
CA ASP A 59 14.79 -4.97 -25.75
C ASP A 59 14.37 -3.68 -26.46
N SER A 60 14.33 -2.56 -25.73
CA SER A 60 13.86 -1.25 -26.20
C SER A 60 12.41 -1.24 -26.74
N LYS A 61 11.60 -2.22 -26.32
CA LYS A 61 10.17 -2.32 -26.60
C LYS A 61 9.37 -2.24 -25.31
N LEU A 62 8.26 -1.51 -25.36
CA LEU A 62 7.27 -1.51 -24.28
C LEU A 62 6.41 -2.78 -24.40
N VAL A 63 6.54 -3.68 -23.44
CA VAL A 63 5.69 -4.86 -23.30
C VAL A 63 4.62 -4.55 -22.26
N VAL A 64 3.37 -4.50 -22.68
CA VAL A 64 2.22 -4.35 -21.79
C VAL A 64 1.78 -5.75 -21.38
N SER A 65 1.96 -6.10 -20.11
CA SER A 65 1.34 -7.28 -19.52
C SER A 65 0.03 -6.86 -18.85
N LEU A 66 -1.08 -7.46 -19.26
CA LEU A 66 -2.34 -7.30 -18.54
C LEU A 66 -2.28 -8.12 -17.26
N TYR A 67 -2.41 -7.47 -16.10
CA TYR A 67 -2.77 -8.13 -14.86
C TYR A 67 -4.29 -8.20 -14.81
N LYS A 68 -4.87 -9.06 -15.66
CA LYS A 68 -6.22 -9.49 -15.43
C LYS A 68 -6.15 -10.45 -14.26
N LEU A 69 -6.48 -9.98 -13.05
CA LEU A 69 -6.75 -10.87 -11.93
C LEU A 69 -7.90 -11.77 -12.40
N THR A 70 -7.59 -13.00 -12.78
CA THR A 70 -8.61 -13.94 -13.22
C THR A 70 -9.31 -14.52 -12.00
N LEU A 71 -10.51 -15.08 -12.19
CA LEU A 71 -11.18 -15.82 -11.13
C LEU A 71 -10.36 -17.03 -10.67
N GLU A 72 -9.48 -17.54 -11.53
CA GLU A 72 -8.47 -18.53 -11.19
C GLU A 72 -7.41 -17.94 -10.25
N ASP A 73 -6.84 -16.78 -10.58
CA ASP A 73 -5.83 -16.11 -9.74
C ASP A 73 -6.39 -15.73 -8.36
N GLU A 74 -7.63 -15.22 -8.28
CA GLU A 74 -8.28 -14.91 -7.01
C GLU A 74 -8.46 -16.14 -6.11
N LYS A 75 -8.70 -17.31 -6.71
CA LYS A 75 -8.78 -18.58 -5.97
C LYS A 75 -7.42 -19.04 -5.45
N GLU A 76 -6.33 -18.67 -6.13
CA GLU A 76 -4.97 -18.98 -5.71
C GLU A 76 -4.46 -18.03 -4.62
N ILE A 77 -5.00 -16.80 -4.53
CA ILE A 77 -4.65 -15.87 -3.46
C ILE A 77 -5.16 -16.42 -2.12
N ASN A 78 -4.25 -16.57 -1.16
CA ASN A 78 -4.60 -16.98 0.20
C ASN A 78 -5.51 -15.90 0.84
N PRO A 79 -6.78 -16.21 1.14
CA PRO A 79 -7.72 -15.22 1.66
C PRO A 79 -7.31 -14.65 3.02
N LYS A 80 -6.44 -15.35 3.77
CA LYS A 80 -5.94 -14.92 5.08
C LYS A 80 -5.00 -13.72 5.03
N VAL A 81 -4.50 -13.35 3.85
CA VAL A 81 -3.63 -12.15 3.72
C VAL A 81 -4.42 -10.86 3.71
N TRP A 82 -5.74 -10.94 3.53
CA TRP A 82 -6.63 -9.79 3.53
C TRP A 82 -7.10 -9.48 4.96
N TYR A 83 -7.30 -8.18 5.21
CA TYR A 83 -7.93 -7.75 6.45
C TYR A 83 -9.36 -8.28 6.52
N THR A 84 -9.63 -9.08 7.54
CA THR A 84 -10.98 -9.54 7.88
C THR A 84 -11.41 -8.84 9.16
N GLN A 85 -12.59 -8.21 9.14
CA GLN A 85 -13.12 -7.51 10.32
C GLN A 85 -13.30 -8.50 11.48
N GLY A 86 -12.64 -8.20 12.60
CA GLY A 86 -12.71 -9.03 13.82
C GLY A 86 -11.49 -9.92 14.06
N GLU A 87 -10.62 -10.12 13.07
CA GLU A 87 -9.37 -10.84 13.25
C GLU A 87 -8.21 -9.87 13.53
N ALA A 88 -7.31 -10.28 14.42
CA ALA A 88 -6.04 -9.60 14.65
C ALA A 88 -4.92 -10.43 14.03
N GLY A 89 -4.07 -9.81 13.21
CA GLY A 89 -2.88 -10.45 12.69
C GLY A 89 -1.91 -10.78 13.84
N ARG A 90 -1.38 -11.99 13.84
CA ARG A 90 -0.37 -12.44 14.82
C ARG A 90 0.81 -13.06 14.07
N LEU A 91 2.00 -12.62 14.41
CA LEU A 91 3.24 -13.22 13.93
C LEU A 91 3.75 -14.23 14.96
N GLU A 92 4.11 -15.42 14.48
CA GLU A 92 4.79 -16.44 15.28
C GLU A 92 6.28 -16.08 15.41
N MET A 93 6.57 -15.12 16.27
CA MET A 93 7.93 -14.70 16.60
C MET A 93 8.16 -14.70 18.11
N GLU A 94 9.42 -14.72 18.53
CA GLU A 94 9.76 -14.56 19.94
C GLU A 94 9.28 -13.19 20.45
N PRO A 95 8.76 -13.12 21.69
CA PRO A 95 8.35 -11.85 22.29
C PRO A 95 9.49 -10.83 22.32
N ILE A 96 9.17 -9.58 21.97
CA ILE A 96 10.14 -8.48 22.00
C ILE A 96 10.42 -8.11 23.45
N SER A 97 11.68 -8.26 23.88
CA SER A 97 12.15 -7.79 25.19
C SER A 97 12.70 -6.37 25.07
N ILE A 98 12.26 -5.48 25.96
CA ILE A 98 12.68 -4.08 25.98
C ILE A 98 13.53 -3.85 27.23
N GLU A 99 14.80 -3.46 27.04
CA GLU A 99 15.69 -3.06 28.12
C GLU A 99 15.53 -1.56 28.41
N ILE A 100 15.36 -1.22 29.69
CA ILE A 100 15.19 0.16 30.16
C ILE A 100 16.44 0.55 30.94
N GLU A 101 17.08 1.66 30.57
CA GLU A 101 18.32 2.14 31.23
C GLU A 101 18.13 2.42 32.73
N ARG A 102 16.95 2.90 33.13
CA ARG A 102 16.58 3.21 34.52
C ARG A 102 15.31 2.47 34.92
N SER A 103 15.39 1.16 35.07
CA SER A 103 14.27 0.30 35.45
C SER A 103 13.79 0.51 36.89
N GLU A 104 14.61 1.13 37.73
CA GLU A 104 14.35 1.31 39.18
C GLU A 104 13.30 2.39 39.47
N ASP A 105 13.11 3.37 38.57
CA ASP A 105 12.23 4.52 38.76
C ASP A 105 11.12 4.59 37.69
N PRO A 106 10.04 3.80 37.80
CA PRO A 106 8.93 3.85 36.85
C PRO A 106 8.18 5.18 36.94
N ILE A 107 7.94 5.81 35.78
CA ILE A 107 7.23 7.08 35.70
C ILE A 107 5.73 6.83 35.80
N ARG A 108 5.09 7.32 36.87
CA ARG A 108 3.64 7.25 37.07
C ARG A 108 2.99 8.59 36.77
N VAL A 109 2.22 8.66 35.69
CA VAL A 109 1.48 9.86 35.27
C VAL A 109 -0.01 9.62 35.47
N LYS A 110 -0.70 10.58 36.10
CA LYS A 110 -2.15 10.52 36.29
C LYS A 110 -2.88 10.71 34.95
N GLN A 111 -3.81 9.81 34.63
CA GLN A 111 -4.69 9.94 33.47
C GLN A 111 -5.47 11.26 33.52
N TYR A 112 -5.42 12.03 32.43
CA TYR A 112 -6.18 13.27 32.31
C TYR A 112 -7.69 12.98 32.28
N PRO A 113 -8.54 13.93 32.72
CA PRO A 113 -9.98 13.75 32.67
C PRO A 113 -10.47 13.55 31.22
N ILE A 114 -11.10 12.40 30.95
CA ILE A 114 -11.78 12.10 29.68
C ILE A 114 -13.26 12.45 29.84
N SER A 115 -13.86 13.11 28.84
CA SER A 115 -15.29 13.42 28.81
C SER A 115 -16.15 12.15 28.83
N LEU A 116 -17.42 12.29 29.21
CA LEU A 116 -18.37 11.16 29.21
C LEU A 116 -18.56 10.58 27.80
N GLU A 117 -18.69 11.44 26.80
CA GLU A 117 -18.80 11.05 25.38
C GLU A 117 -17.55 10.28 24.93
N GLY A 118 -16.36 10.77 25.26
CA GLY A 118 -15.10 10.09 24.91
C GLY A 118 -14.99 8.71 25.56
N ARG A 119 -15.40 8.57 26.82
CA ARG A 119 -15.45 7.27 27.49
C ARG A 119 -16.43 6.30 26.81
N GLN A 120 -17.61 6.79 26.42
CA GLN A 120 -18.61 5.98 25.74
C GLN A 120 -18.15 5.56 24.33
N GLY A 121 -17.51 6.46 23.59
CA GLY A 121 -16.97 6.18 22.26
C GLY A 121 -15.77 5.22 22.27
N LEU A 122 -14.90 5.30 23.29
CA LEU A 122 -13.74 4.42 23.42
C LEU A 122 -14.07 3.04 23.98
N LYS A 123 -15.14 2.92 24.78
CA LYS A 123 -15.55 1.66 25.41
C LYS A 123 -15.60 0.46 24.44
N PRO A 124 -16.32 0.50 23.31
CA PRO A 124 -16.41 -0.66 22.41
C PRO A 124 -15.05 -1.00 21.77
N ILE A 125 -14.18 -0.02 21.55
CA ILE A 125 -12.84 -0.23 20.98
C ILE A 125 -11.97 -0.97 22.00
N ILE A 126 -11.97 -0.54 23.27
CA ILE A 126 -11.19 -1.19 24.33
C ILE A 126 -11.70 -2.62 24.57
N GLU A 127 -13.02 -2.82 24.60
CA GLU A 127 -13.61 -4.16 24.76
C GLU A 127 -13.23 -5.11 23.61
N ASP A 128 -13.23 -4.64 22.36
CA ASP A 128 -12.77 -5.40 21.20
C ASP A 128 -11.28 -5.75 21.27
N LEU A 129 -10.43 -4.80 21.68
CA LEU A 129 -8.99 -5.05 21.83
C LEU A 129 -8.66 -6.05 22.94
N ILE A 130 -9.43 -6.03 24.04
CA ILE A 130 -9.32 -7.03 25.11
C ILE A 130 -9.79 -8.40 24.61
N ALA A 131 -10.92 -8.47 23.89
CA ALA A 131 -11.42 -9.72 23.32
C ALA A 131 -10.43 -10.36 22.33
N LYS A 132 -9.69 -9.54 21.58
CA LYS A 132 -8.61 -9.98 20.67
C LYS A 132 -7.31 -10.35 21.38
N GLY A 133 -7.19 -10.13 22.69
CA GLY A 133 -5.98 -10.39 23.46
C GLY A 133 -4.82 -9.43 23.16
N ILE A 134 -5.10 -8.27 22.56
CA ILE A 134 -4.10 -7.22 22.31
C ILE A 134 -3.86 -6.41 23.58
N LEU A 135 -4.92 -6.19 24.37
CA LEU A 135 -4.86 -5.52 25.68
C LEU A 135 -5.22 -6.51 26.78
N GLU A 136 -4.50 -6.42 27.90
CA GLU A 136 -4.80 -7.17 29.12
C GLU A 136 -4.83 -6.24 30.34
N PRO A 137 -5.72 -6.49 31.32
CA PRO A 137 -5.66 -5.81 32.60
C PRO A 137 -4.37 -6.16 33.34
N CYS A 138 -3.62 -5.15 33.78
CA CYS A 138 -2.38 -5.35 34.52
C CYS A 138 -2.28 -4.43 35.75
N MET A 139 -1.31 -4.73 36.62
CA MET A 139 -0.85 -3.84 37.68
C MET A 139 0.64 -3.59 37.44
N SER A 140 0.98 -2.34 37.11
CA SER A 140 2.35 -1.91 36.78
C SER A 140 3.01 -1.05 37.85
#